data_AF-A0A7S0GLA8-F1
#
_entry.id   AF-A0A7S0GLA8-F1
#
_cell.length_a   1.000
_cell.length_b   1.000
_cell.length_c   1.000
_cell.angle_alpha   90.00
_cell.angle_beta   90.00
_cell.angle_gamma   90.00
#
_symmetry.space_group_name_H-M   'P 1'
#
loop_
_entity.id
_entity.type
_entity.pdbx_description
1 polymer ?
#
loop_
_entity_poly.entity_id
_entity_poly.type
_entity_poly.pdbx_seq_one_letter_code
_entity_poly.pdbx_strand_id
1 'polypeptide(L)'
;MAFLDMNLQRHRMAMGVQVIVKDPEEIEKFKQREIDITKEHIHKILDTGVNVVLTTKGVDDLCMKYFVEAGVLCARRCNREDLRRLAKATGGKLVTTMADMEGNESFDTTYIGEAESVRGERIVDGEMIYMYGGASGFMRSGIR
;
A
#
# COMPACT_ATOMS: atom_id res chain seq x y z
N MET A 1 -3.82 10.43 -1.58
CA MET A 1 -3.25 9.23 -2.23
C MET A 1 -1.97 8.80 -1.52
N ALA A 2 -1.70 7.49 -1.43
CA ALA A 2 -0.54 6.95 -0.70
C ALA A 2 0.43 6.22 -1.64
N PHE A 3 1.73 6.40 -1.40
CA PHE A 3 2.83 5.78 -2.16
C PHE A 3 3.66 4.88 -1.23
N LEU A 4 3.66 3.58 -1.48
CA LEU A 4 4.29 2.58 -0.63
C LEU A 4 5.43 1.86 -1.36
N ASP A 5 6.51 1.60 -0.65
CA ASP A 5 7.64 0.78 -1.09
C ASP A 5 7.81 -0.41 -0.15
N MET A 6 6.69 -1.06 0.19
CA MET A 6 6.62 -2.20 1.09
C MET A 6 5.58 -3.22 0.63
N ASN A 7 5.80 -4.48 1.02
CA ASN A 7 4.85 -5.57 0.75
C ASN A 7 3.64 -5.45 1.67
N LEU A 8 2.43 -5.59 1.11
CA LEU A 8 1.21 -5.80 1.88
C LEU A 8 0.80 -7.26 1.71
N GLN A 9 1.50 -8.11 2.45
CA GLN A 9 1.37 -9.56 2.38
C GLN A 9 1.30 -10.13 3.79
N ARG A 10 0.82 -11.37 3.91
CA ARG A 10 0.84 -12.04 5.21
C ARG A 10 2.26 -12.01 5.76
N HIS A 11 2.43 -11.44 6.95
CA HIS A 11 3.75 -11.35 7.58
C HIS A 11 4.28 -12.77 7.73
N ARG A 12 5.49 -13.05 7.24
CA ARG A 12 6.18 -14.32 7.46
C ARG A 12 7.27 -14.10 8.47
N MET A 13 7.43 -15.04 9.39
CA MET A 13 8.55 -15.04 10.32
C MET A 13 9.90 -15.00 9.60
N ALA A 14 10.87 -14.37 10.25
CA ALA A 14 12.24 -14.30 9.77
C ALA A 14 12.83 -15.71 9.60
N MET A 15 13.67 -15.86 8.56
CA MET A 15 14.39 -17.10 8.29
C MET A 15 15.23 -17.48 9.52
N GLY A 16 14.98 -18.67 10.07
CA GLY A 16 15.67 -19.19 11.26
C GLY A 16 14.81 -19.26 12.52
N VAL A 17 13.61 -18.67 12.52
CA VAL A 17 12.64 -18.85 13.62
C VAL A 17 11.93 -20.19 13.43
N GLN A 18 12.18 -21.15 14.33
CA GLN A 18 11.45 -22.41 14.39
C GLN A 18 10.33 -22.30 15.43
N VAL A 19 9.08 -22.36 14.98
CA VAL A 19 7.94 -22.46 15.89
C VAL A 19 7.68 -23.92 16.17
N ILE A 20 8.10 -24.37 17.36
CA ILE A 20 7.80 -25.70 17.87
C ILE A 20 6.42 -25.63 18.51
N VAL A 21 5.40 -25.97 17.74
CA VAL A 21 4.02 -25.97 18.22
C VAL A 21 3.67 -27.35 18.75
N LYS A 22 3.11 -27.40 19.97
CA LYS A 22 2.66 -28.65 20.60
C LYS A 22 1.19 -28.93 20.36
N ASP A 23 0.38 -27.87 20.17
CA ASP A 23 -1.07 -27.95 20.04
C ASP A 23 -1.58 -27.33 18.72
N PRO A 24 -2.48 -28.00 17.97
CA PRO A 24 -3.01 -27.48 16.70
C PRO A 24 -3.67 -26.10 16.79
N GLU A 25 -4.30 -25.77 17.93
CA GLU A 25 -4.96 -24.48 18.14
C GLU A 25 -3.99 -23.29 18.19
N GLU A 26 -2.76 -23.50 18.66
CA GLU A 26 -1.73 -22.45 18.67
C GLU A 26 -1.28 -22.10 17.25
N ILE A 27 -1.28 -23.08 16.34
CA ILE A 27 -0.97 -22.86 14.91
C ILE A 27 -2.00 -21.92 14.29
N GLU A 28 -3.29 -22.11 14.59
CA GLU A 28 -4.36 -21.26 14.07
C GLU A 28 -4.28 -19.84 14.63
N LYS A 29 -4.07 -19.69 15.94
CA LYS A 29 -3.86 -18.37 16.58
C LYS A 29 -2.68 -17.63 15.95
N PHE A 30 -1.60 -18.35 15.65
CA PHE A 30 -0.42 -17.76 15.01
C PHE A 30 -0.72 -17.25 13.60
N LYS A 31 -1.37 -18.07 12.76
CA LYS A 31 -1.80 -17.67 11.42
C LYS A 31 -2.75 -16.47 11.45
N GLN A 32 -3.66 -16.44 12.43
CA GLN A 32 -4.61 -15.34 12.59
C GLN A 32 -3.86 -14.05 12.95
N ARG A 33 -2.91 -14.11 13.88
CA ARG A 33 -2.08 -12.96 14.25
C ARG A 33 -1.24 -12.42 13.09
N GLU A 34 -0.68 -13.28 12.24
CA GLU A 34 0.03 -12.83 11.02
C GLU A 34 -0.88 -12.03 10.08
N ILE A 35 -2.17 -12.40 10.00
CA ILE A 35 -3.17 -11.72 9.16
C ILE A 35 -3.60 -10.40 9.82
N ASP A 36 -3.85 -10.42 11.13
CA ASP A 36 -4.32 -9.26 11.89
C ASP A 36 -3.32 -8.11 11.83
N ILE A 37 -2.01 -8.39 11.92
CA ILE A 37 -0.96 -7.36 11.77
C ILE A 37 -1.06 -6.65 10.41
N THR A 38 -1.14 -7.41 9.31
CA THR A 38 -1.25 -6.81 7.98
C THR A 38 -2.57 -6.05 7.81
N LYS A 39 -3.65 -6.53 8.44
CA LYS A 39 -4.94 -5.84 8.45
C LYS A 39 -4.86 -4.51 9.21
N GLU A 40 -4.22 -4.46 10.36
CA GLU A 40 -3.98 -3.24 11.13
C GLU A 40 -3.19 -2.20 10.32
N HIS A 41 -2.16 -2.63 9.58
CA HIS A 41 -1.40 -1.77 8.66
C HIS A 41 -2.28 -1.14 7.59
N ILE A 42 -3.14 -1.95 6.96
CA ILE A 42 -4.05 -1.48 5.92
C ILE A 42 -5.06 -0.49 6.51
N HIS A 43 -5.62 -0.76 7.69
CA HIS A 43 -6.52 0.17 8.36
C HIS A 43 -5.86 1.51 8.66
N LYS A 44 -4.62 1.53 9.16
CA LYS A 44 -3.88 2.79 9.37
C LYS A 44 -3.76 3.62 8.09
N ILE A 45 -3.56 2.97 6.94
CA ILE A 45 -3.54 3.66 5.65
C ILE A 45 -4.95 4.17 5.30
N LEU A 46 -5.97 3.33 5.41
CA LEU A 46 -7.36 3.68 5.08
C LEU A 46 -7.91 4.80 5.96
N ASP A 47 -7.54 4.83 7.24
CA ASP A 47 -7.99 5.83 8.22
C ASP A 47 -7.51 7.25 7.88
N THR A 48 -6.46 7.40 7.05
CA THR A 48 -6.05 8.71 6.52
C THR A 48 -7.00 9.27 5.45
N GLY A 49 -7.99 8.49 5.00
CA GLY A 49 -8.95 8.91 3.98
C GLY A 49 -8.41 8.86 2.55
N VAL A 50 -7.31 8.13 2.30
CA VAL A 50 -6.79 7.97 0.94
C VAL A 50 -7.70 7.08 0.09
N ASN A 51 -8.00 7.55 -1.12
CA ASN A 51 -8.80 6.84 -2.11
C ASN A 51 -7.97 6.11 -3.19
N VAL A 52 -6.64 6.33 -3.19
CA VAL A 52 -5.69 5.68 -4.11
C VAL A 52 -4.44 5.28 -3.33
N VAL A 53 -4.06 4.02 -3.45
CA VAL A 53 -2.86 3.42 -2.86
C VAL A 53 -2.04 2.76 -3.98
N LEU A 54 -0.76 3.10 -4.05
CA LEU A 54 0.16 2.55 -5.03
C LEU A 54 1.33 1.92 -4.29
N THR A 55 1.67 0.67 -4.61
CA THR A 55 2.84 0.00 -4.04
C THR A 55 3.82 -0.49 -5.11
N THR A 56 5.12 -0.36 -4.83
CA THR A 56 6.18 -0.95 -5.66
C THR A 56 6.20 -2.48 -5.57
N LYS A 57 5.60 -3.04 -4.53
CA LYS A 57 5.70 -4.47 -4.19
C LYS A 57 4.37 -5.20 -4.40
N GLY A 58 4.29 -6.44 -3.92
CA GLY A 58 3.09 -7.25 -4.00
C GLY A 58 2.05 -6.84 -2.96
N VAL A 59 0.79 -7.11 -3.29
CA VAL A 59 -0.36 -7.08 -2.38
C VAL A 59 -1.03 -8.45 -2.47
N ASP A 60 -1.19 -9.13 -1.33
CA ASP A 60 -1.89 -10.43 -1.28
C ASP A 60 -3.40 -10.24 -1.47
N ASP A 61 -4.10 -11.29 -1.93
CA ASP A 61 -5.52 -11.19 -2.28
C ASP A 61 -6.42 -10.83 -1.09
N LEU A 62 -6.07 -11.28 0.13
CA LEU A 62 -6.76 -10.87 1.35
C LEU A 62 -6.59 -9.38 1.63
N CYS A 63 -5.39 -8.84 1.40
CA CYS A 63 -5.11 -7.41 1.57
C CYS A 63 -5.85 -6.58 0.53
N MET A 64 -5.86 -7.07 -0.71
CA MET A 64 -6.58 -6.43 -1.82
C MET A 64 -8.09 -6.36 -1.56
N LYS A 65 -8.67 -7.39 -0.94
CA LYS A 65 -10.08 -7.38 -0.52
C LYS A 65 -10.40 -6.20 0.40
N TYR A 66 -9.56 -5.89 1.38
CA TYR A 66 -9.79 -4.75 2.28
C TYR A 66 -9.81 -3.41 1.56
N PHE A 67 -8.93 -3.21 0.56
CA PHE A 67 -8.95 -1.99 -0.26
C PHE A 67 -10.21 -1.90 -1.12
N VAL A 68 -10.65 -3.01 -1.72
CA VAL A 68 -11.87 -3.07 -2.54
C VAL A 68 -13.12 -2.79 -1.70
N GLU A 69 -13.21 -3.39 -0.51
CA GLU A 69 -14.33 -3.15 0.43
C GLU A 69 -14.38 -1.70 0.92
N ALA A 70 -13.22 -1.05 1.06
CA ALA A 70 -13.11 0.36 1.40
C ALA A 70 -13.33 1.31 0.19
N GLY A 71 -13.53 0.79 -1.02
CA GLY A 71 -13.67 1.59 -2.24
C GLY A 71 -12.39 2.32 -2.67
N VAL A 72 -11.22 1.80 -2.27
CA VAL A 72 -9.91 2.40 -2.54
C VAL A 72 -9.24 1.71 -3.72
N LEU A 73 -8.78 2.52 -4.69
CA LEU A 73 -8.00 2.03 -5.83
C LEU A 73 -6.61 1.59 -5.34
N CYS A 74 -6.30 0.29 -5.45
CA CYS A 74 -5.00 -0.25 -5.08
C CYS A 74 -4.25 -0.78 -6.31
N ALA A 75 -3.12 -0.16 -6.65
CA ALA A 75 -2.21 -0.66 -7.69
C ALA A 75 -0.97 -1.30 -7.06
N ARG A 76 -0.60 -2.50 -7.52
CA ARG A 76 0.53 -3.28 -7.02
C ARG A 76 1.60 -3.46 -8.09
N ARG A 77 2.86 -3.63 -7.67
CA ARG A 77 4.04 -3.80 -8.55
C ARG A 77 4.32 -2.60 -9.46
N CYS A 78 3.99 -1.39 -9.00
CA CYS A 78 4.28 -0.17 -9.74
C CYS A 78 5.79 0.09 -9.82
N ASN A 79 6.26 0.70 -10.90
CA ASN A 79 7.67 1.08 -11.02
C ASN A 79 8.06 2.09 -9.94
N ARG A 80 9.15 1.82 -9.22
CA ARG A 80 9.62 2.64 -8.09
C ARG A 80 9.99 4.06 -8.52
N GLU A 81 10.61 4.22 -9.68
CA GLU A 81 10.97 5.55 -10.19
C GLU A 81 9.74 6.41 -10.47
N ASP A 82 8.69 5.80 -11.01
CA ASP A 82 7.44 6.50 -11.31
C ASP A 82 6.69 6.88 -10.04
N LEU A 83 6.62 5.99 -9.04
CA LEU A 83 6.06 6.34 -7.73
C LEU A 83 6.81 7.48 -7.06
N ARG A 84 8.15 7.53 -7.16
CA ARG A 84 8.94 8.64 -6.62
C ARG A 84 8.63 9.96 -7.34
N ARG A 85 8.46 9.95 -8.66
CA ARG A 85 8.09 11.13 -9.45
C ARG A 85 6.67 11.62 -9.11
N LEU A 86 5.72 10.69 -9.02
CA LEU A 86 4.33 10.98 -8.65
C LEU A 86 4.22 11.53 -7.23
N ALA A 87 4.89 10.91 -6.26
CA ALA A 87 4.93 11.41 -4.88
C ALA A 87 5.42 12.86 -4.85
N LYS A 88 6.52 13.17 -5.54
CA LYS A 88 7.05 14.54 -5.61
C LYS A 88 6.07 15.54 -6.24
N ALA A 89 5.37 15.17 -7.30
CA ALA A 89 4.46 16.07 -8.00
C ALA A 89 3.10 16.24 -7.34
N THR A 90 2.68 15.26 -6.53
CA THR A 90 1.42 15.28 -5.76
C THR A 90 1.64 15.79 -4.33
N GLY A 91 2.88 16.04 -3.92
CA GLY A 91 3.23 16.48 -2.56
C GLY A 91 3.32 15.34 -1.54
N GLY A 92 3.10 14.08 -1.95
CA GLY A 92 3.22 12.91 -1.10
C GLY A 92 4.66 12.44 -0.89
N LYS A 93 4.82 11.40 -0.09
CA LYS A 93 6.12 10.76 0.19
C LYS A 93 6.05 9.27 -0.11
N LEU A 94 7.14 8.72 -0.65
CA LEU A 94 7.29 7.28 -0.81
C LEU A 94 7.66 6.66 0.54
N VAL A 95 6.72 5.93 1.14
CA VAL A 95 6.85 5.32 2.46
C VAL A 95 7.46 3.92 2.34
N THR A 96 8.60 3.69 2.98
CA THR A 96 9.32 2.40 2.95
C THR A 96 9.05 1.53 4.19
N THR A 97 8.69 2.16 5.31
CA THR A 97 8.30 1.53 6.56
C THR A 97 7.27 2.42 7.26
N MET A 98 6.33 1.82 7.98
CA MET A 98 5.39 2.53 8.85
C MET A 98 5.89 2.64 10.30
N ALA A 99 7.00 1.96 10.62
CA ALA A 99 7.58 1.99 11.94
C ALA A 99 8.35 3.30 12.18
N ASP A 100 8.14 3.90 13.35
CA ASP A 100 8.92 5.01 13.88
C ASP A 100 10.17 4.53 14.62
N MET A 101 10.94 5.46 15.21
CA MET A 101 12.16 5.14 15.95
C MET A 101 11.89 4.45 17.30
N GLU A 102 10.66 4.53 17.81
CA GLU A 102 10.23 3.92 19.08
C GLU A 102 9.61 2.53 18.85
N GLY A 103 9.45 2.12 17.60
CA GLY A 103 8.82 0.86 17.21
C GLY A 103 7.30 0.92 17.11
N ASN A 104 6.68 2.10 17.25
CA ASN A 104 5.27 2.26 16.96
C ASN A 104 5.07 2.37 15.45
N GLU A 105 3.95 1.88 14.96
CA GLU A 105 3.61 1.94 13.54
C GLU A 105 2.49 2.96 13.33
N SER A 106 2.77 4.00 12.56
CA SER A 106 1.84 5.07 12.24
C SER A 106 1.87 5.41 10.75
N PHE A 107 0.76 5.91 10.23
CA PHE A 107 0.67 6.42 8.86
C PHE A 107 -0.09 7.75 8.90
N ASP A 108 0.65 8.84 8.86
CA ASP A 108 0.10 10.19 8.97
C ASP A 108 -0.35 10.76 7.62
N THR A 109 -1.25 11.74 7.68
CA THR A 109 -1.68 12.54 6.52
C THR A 109 -0.53 13.33 5.88
N THR A 110 0.60 13.51 6.57
CA THR A 110 1.78 14.21 6.00
C THR A 110 2.51 13.39 4.92
N TYR A 111 2.20 12.10 4.79
CA TYR A 111 2.78 11.22 3.77
C TYR A 111 1.95 11.17 2.49
N ILE A 112 0.70 11.63 2.53
CA ILE A 112 -0.23 11.49 1.41
C ILE A 112 0.00 12.59 0.37
N GLY A 113 -0.16 12.24 -0.90
CA GLY A 113 -0.23 13.21 -2.00
C GLY A 113 -1.67 13.57 -2.35
N GLU A 114 -1.82 14.64 -3.12
CA GLU A 114 -3.08 15.11 -3.67
C GLU A 114 -3.01 15.20 -5.20
N ALA A 115 -4.12 14.88 -5.85
CA ALA A 115 -4.32 15.06 -7.28
C ALA A 115 -5.77 15.49 -7.54
N GLU A 116 -6.00 16.18 -8.66
CA GLU A 116 -7.34 16.64 -9.04
C GLU A 116 -8.23 15.47 -9.46
N SER A 117 -7.68 14.54 -10.25
CA SER A 117 -8.39 13.32 -10.60
C SER A 117 -7.45 12.16 -10.91
N VAL A 118 -7.94 10.94 -10.67
CA VAL A 118 -7.26 9.69 -11.03
C VAL A 118 -8.23 8.85 -11.84
N ARG A 119 -7.78 8.35 -13.00
CA ARG A 119 -8.61 7.59 -13.95
C ARG A 119 -7.87 6.35 -14.42
N GLY A 120 -8.54 5.21 -14.41
CA GLY A 120 -8.09 4.02 -15.13
C GLY A 120 -8.58 4.10 -16.57
N GLU A 121 -7.67 4.01 -17.53
CA GLU A 121 -8.01 3.93 -18.95
C GLU A 121 -7.41 2.66 -19.55
N ARG A 122 -8.21 1.95 -20.35
CA ARG A 122 -7.74 0.80 -21.09
C ARG A 122 -7.17 1.25 -22.44
N ILE A 123 -5.89 0.95 -22.67
CA ILE A 123 -5.19 1.26 -23.93
C ILE A 123 -4.67 -0.05 -24.52
N VAL A 124 -5.22 -0.40 -25.68
CA VAL A 124 -4.97 -1.69 -26.36
C VAL A 124 -5.31 -2.84 -25.38
N ASP A 125 -4.30 -3.62 -24.97
CA ASP A 125 -4.46 -4.77 -24.09
C ASP A 125 -4.07 -4.47 -22.63
N GLY A 126 -3.66 -3.24 -22.33
CA GLY A 126 -3.24 -2.82 -20.99
C GLY A 126 -4.24 -1.89 -20.33
N GLU A 127 -4.29 -1.91 -19.00
CA GLU A 127 -4.91 -0.85 -18.20
C GLU A 127 -3.81 0.07 -17.69
N MET A 128 -4.02 1.38 -17.82
CA MET A 128 -3.11 2.40 -17.30
C MET A 128 -3.87 3.33 -16.35
N ILE A 129 -3.23 3.65 -15.23
CA ILE A 129 -3.76 4.63 -14.28
C ILE A 129 -3.15 5.99 -14.61
N TYR A 130 -4.01 6.92 -15.04
CA TYR A 130 -3.67 8.31 -15.28
C TYR A 130 -4.01 9.16 -14.06
N MET A 131 -3.06 9.99 -13.65
CA MET A 131 -3.26 11.01 -12.62
C MET A 131 -3.19 12.37 -13.28
N TYR A 132 -4.16 13.23 -12.99
CA TYR A 132 -4.30 14.59 -13.49
C TYR A 132 -4.35 15.57 -12.32
N GLY A 133 -3.69 16.71 -12.48
CA GLY A 133 -3.55 17.71 -11.44
C GLY A 133 -2.64 17.25 -10.31
N GLY A 134 -1.70 18.11 -9.93
CA GLY A 134 -0.79 17.90 -8.80
C GLY A 134 -0.29 19.27 -8.34
N ALA A 135 0.47 19.32 -7.25
CA ALA A 135 0.99 20.56 -6.67
C ALA A 135 1.79 21.42 -7.67
N SER A 136 2.30 20.83 -8.77
CA SER A 136 3.05 21.51 -9.84
C SER A 136 2.26 21.80 -11.14
N GLY A 137 0.94 21.68 -11.16
CA GLY A 137 0.08 22.30 -12.19
C GLY A 137 -0.22 21.51 -13.48
N PHE A 138 0.57 20.50 -13.87
CA PHE A 138 0.16 19.55 -14.92
C PHE A 138 0.98 18.27 -14.82
N MET A 139 0.33 17.16 -14.44
CA MET A 139 0.92 15.83 -14.47
C MET A 139 0.02 14.95 -15.33
N ARG A 140 0.61 14.30 -16.34
CA ARG A 140 0.00 13.17 -17.06
C ARG A 140 1.01 12.04 -16.96
N SER A 141 0.88 11.23 -15.92
CA SER A 141 1.72 10.06 -15.70
C SER A 141 0.84 8.84 -15.70
N GLY A 142 1.18 7.88 -16.55
CA GLY A 142 0.56 6.58 -16.61
C GLY A 142 1.42 5.59 -15.83
N ILE A 143 0.82 4.85 -14.91
CA ILE A 143 1.45 3.65 -14.33
C ILE A 143 0.82 2.42 -14.98
N ARG A 144 1.69 1.47 -15.31
CA ARG A 144 1.33 0.12 -15.77
C ARG A 144 1.36 -0.87 -14.61
#